data_AF-A0A5B9CUV5-F1
#
_entry.id   AF-A0A5B9CUV5-F1
#
_cell.length_a   1.000
_cell.length_b   1.000
_cell.length_c   1.000
_cell.angle_alpha   90.00
_cell.angle_beta   90.00
_cell.angle_gamma   90.00
#
_symmetry.space_group_name_H-M   'P 1'
#
loop_
_entity.id
_entity.type
_entity.pdbx_description
1 polymer ?
#
loop_
_entity_poly.entity_id
_entity_poly.type
_entity_poly.pdbx_seq_one_letter_code
_entity_poly.pdbx_strand_id
1 'polypeptide(L)'
;MTSLCGKELSDTLVGLYDDYQRGFDIGEELKLCVDLALSLELELSILRLSETDALLKKEIVQTLNRRRSAHSNEDEIDAIFRMDFEKQK
;
A
#
# COMPACT_ATOMS: atom_id res chain seq x y z
N MET A 1 -27.29 -25.10 14.80
CA MET A 1 -26.98 -23.81 14.13
C MET A 1 -26.31 -24.16 12.82
N THR A 2 -26.90 -23.74 11.70
CA THR A 2 -26.33 -23.98 10.36
C THR A 2 -25.03 -23.21 10.24
N SER A 3 -23.91 -23.92 10.18
CA SER A 3 -22.60 -23.34 9.86
C SER A 3 -22.63 -22.91 8.40
N LEU A 4 -23.03 -21.67 8.14
CA LEU A 4 -22.94 -21.09 6.80
C LEU A 4 -21.46 -21.01 6.40
N CYS A 5 -21.15 -21.44 5.18
CA CYS A 5 -19.82 -21.31 4.63
C CYS A 5 -19.50 -19.82 4.46
N GLY A 6 -18.29 -19.36 4.80
CA GLY A 6 -17.91 -17.95 4.66
C GLY A 6 -18.08 -17.42 3.24
N LYS A 7 -17.98 -18.29 2.23
CA LYS A 7 -18.24 -17.96 0.83
C LYS A 7 -19.73 -17.71 0.54
N GLU A 8 -20.63 -18.49 1.12
CA GLU A 8 -22.07 -18.29 0.93
C GLU A 8 -22.52 -16.97 1.56
N LEU A 9 -21.92 -16.60 2.70
CA LEU A 9 -22.14 -15.31 3.34
C LEU A 9 -21.61 -14.15 2.49
N SER A 10 -20.41 -14.28 1.91
CA SER A 10 -19.88 -13.26 1.01
C SER A 10 -20.74 -13.11 -0.25
N ASP A 11 -21.15 -14.23 -0.85
CA ASP A 11 -21.98 -14.22 -2.07
C ASP A 11 -23.35 -13.56 -1.78
N THR A 12 -23.93 -13.85 -0.60
CA THR A 12 -25.18 -13.22 -0.14
C THR A 12 -25.01 -11.70 0.05
N LEU A 13 -23.92 -11.27 0.69
CA LEU A 13 -23.66 -9.85 0.92
C LEU A 13 -23.45 -9.07 -0.38
N VAL A 14 -22.78 -9.68 -1.36
CA VAL A 14 -22.62 -9.09 -2.72
C VAL A 14 -23.98 -8.94 -3.40
N GLY A 15 -24.84 -9.96 -3.34
CA GLY A 15 -26.19 -9.88 -3.89
C GLY A 15 -27.02 -8.76 -3.24
N LEU A 16 -26.96 -8.64 -1.91
CA LEU A 16 -27.65 -7.57 -1.18
C LEU A 16 -27.13 -6.17 -1.55
N TYR A 17 -25.83 -6.03 -1.78
CA TYR A 17 -25.25 -4.79 -2.26
C TYR A 17 -25.76 -4.42 -3.66
N ASP A 18 -25.80 -5.38 -4.59
CA ASP A 18 -26.32 -5.16 -5.94
C ASP A 18 -27.80 -4.75 -5.92
N ASP A 19 -28.59 -5.41 -5.08
CA ASP A 19 -30.01 -5.11 -4.93
C ASP A 19 -30.22 -3.71 -4.33
N TYR A 20 -29.47 -3.37 -3.29
CA TYR A 20 -29.49 -2.04 -2.68
C TYR A 20 -29.08 -0.95 -3.68
N GLN A 21 -28.01 -1.16 -4.47
CA GLN A 21 -27.57 -0.21 -5.49
C GLN A 21 -28.62 0.03 -6.58
N ARG A 22 -29.40 -0.98 -6.92
CA ARG A 22 -30.50 -0.88 -7.90
C ARG A 22 -31.75 -0.20 -7.32
N GLY A 23 -31.74 0.15 -6.04
CA GLY A 23 -32.86 0.79 -5.35
C GLY A 23 -33.96 -0.18 -4.93
N PHE A 24 -33.66 -1.48 -4.85
CA PHE A 24 -34.60 -2.44 -4.25
C PHE A 24 -34.67 -2.21 -2.74
N ASP A 25 -35.88 -2.34 -2.20
CA ASP A 25 -36.09 -2.33 -0.76
C ASP A 25 -35.70 -3.71 -0.20
N ILE A 26 -34.51 -3.75 0.41
CA ILE A 26 -33.96 -4.94 1.08
C ILE A 26 -34.25 -4.93 2.60
N GLY A 27 -34.97 -3.93 3.11
CA GLY A 27 -35.19 -3.72 4.54
C GLY A 27 -34.01 -3.04 5.25
N GLU A 28 -34.33 -2.27 6.29
CA GLU A 28 -33.36 -1.43 7.00
C GLU A 28 -32.27 -2.25 7.71
N GLU A 29 -32.57 -3.42 8.27
CA GLU A 29 -31.56 -4.25 8.93
C GLU A 29 -30.50 -4.77 7.95
N LEU A 30 -30.90 -5.19 6.75
CA LEU A 30 -29.97 -5.67 5.73
C LEU A 30 -29.17 -4.51 5.12
N LYS A 31 -29.80 -3.35 4.96
CA LYS A 31 -29.11 -2.12 4.56
C LYS A 31 -28.01 -1.74 5.56
N LEU A 32 -28.28 -1.78 6.86
CA LEU A 32 -27.27 -1.55 7.90
C LEU A 32 -26.11 -2.55 7.81
N CYS A 33 -26.39 -3.82 7.51
CA CYS A 33 -25.35 -4.83 7.29
C CYS A 33 -24.46 -4.49 6.07
N VAL A 34 -25.08 -4.05 4.97
CA VAL A 34 -24.36 -3.61 3.76
C VAL A 34 -23.50 -2.37 4.06
N ASP A 35 -24.08 -1.35 4.70
CA ASP A 35 -23.38 -0.11 5.06
C ASP A 35 -22.20 -0.37 6.00
N LEU A 36 -22.38 -1.25 6.99
CA LEU A 36 -21.30 -1.67 7.89
C LEU A 36 -20.18 -2.39 7.12
N ALA A 37 -20.53 -3.33 6.24
CA ALA A 37 -19.54 -4.05 5.45
C ALA A 37 -18.71 -3.12 4.54
N LEU A 38 -19.38 -2.17 3.88
CA LEU A 38 -18.71 -1.15 3.06
C LEU A 38 -17.77 -0.27 3.89
N SER A 39 -18.20 0.13 5.09
CA SER A 39 -17.38 0.94 6.00
C SER A 39 -16.12 0.19 6.43
N LEU A 40 -16.25 -1.10 6.78
CA LEU A 40 -15.11 -1.95 7.15
C LEU A 40 -14.15 -2.17 5.98
N GLU A 41 -14.65 -2.43 4.77
CA GLU A 41 -13.82 -2.60 3.58
C GLU A 41 -13.05 -1.30 3.24
N LEU A 42 -13.69 -0.15 3.42
CA LEU A 42 -13.04 1.15 3.23
C LEU A 42 -11.91 1.38 4.25
N GLU A 43 -12.13 1.09 5.53
CA GLU A 43 -11.10 1.19 6.56
C GLU A 43 -9.91 0.26 6.27
N LEU A 44 -10.18 -0.99 5.89
CA LEU A 44 -9.15 -1.95 5.49
C LEU A 44 -8.37 -1.48 4.26
N SER A 45 -9.06 -0.90 3.28
CA SER A 45 -8.44 -0.33 2.09
C SER A 45 -7.50 0.83 2.44
N ILE A 46 -7.94 1.75 3.31
CA ILE A 46 -7.11 2.87 3.80
C ILE A 46 -5.88 2.35 4.53
N LEU A 47 -6.03 1.34 5.39
CA LEU A 47 -4.92 0.74 6.12
C LEU A 47 -3.88 0.15 5.16
N ARG A 48 -4.31 -0.66 4.19
CA ARG A 48 -3.43 -1.31 3.19
C ARG A 48 -2.73 -0.30 2.29
N LEU A 49 -3.43 0.77 1.90
CA LEU A 49 -2.82 1.87 1.14
C LEU A 49 -1.77 2.60 1.97
N SER A 50 -2.04 2.85 3.26
CA SER A 50 -1.11 3.52 4.17
C SER A 50 0.16 2.68 4.40
N GLU A 51 0.01 1.37 4.56
CA GLU A 51 1.15 0.44 4.68
C GLU A 51 2.00 0.44 3.40
N THR A 52 1.34 0.39 2.24
CA THR A 52 2.01 0.42 0.93
C THR A 52 2.76 1.73 0.72
N ASP A 53 2.17 2.87 1.09
CA ASP A 53 2.82 4.19 1.04
C ASP A 53 4.05 4.25 1.96
N ALA A 54 3.98 3.69 3.17
CA ALA A 54 5.11 3.62 4.09
C ALA A 54 6.26 2.77 3.52
N LEU A 55 5.96 1.63 2.91
CA LEU A 55 6.95 0.79 2.24
C LEU A 55 7.59 1.50 1.04
N LEU A 56 6.78 2.18 0.21
CA LEU A 56 7.28 2.95 -0.92
C LEU A 56 8.22 4.08 -0.49
N LYS A 57 7.85 4.85 0.54
CA LYS A 57 8.69 5.91 1.11
C LYS A 57 10.03 5.36 1.61
N LYS A 58 10.01 4.22 2.28
CA LYS A 58 11.23 3.53 2.75
C LYS A 58 12.13 3.14 1.56
N GLU A 59 11.57 2.56 0.51
CA GLU A 59 12.31 2.13 -0.68
C GLU A 59 12.94 3.32 -1.42
N ILE A 60 12.20 4.44 -1.53
CA ILE A 60 12.71 5.69 -2.13
C ILE A 60 13.92 6.20 -1.34
N VAL A 61 13.80 6.30 -0.01
CA VAL A 61 14.90 6.77 0.85
C VAL A 61 16.12 5.84 0.73
N GLN A 62 15.91 4.53 0.76
CA GLN A 62 17.00 3.56 0.59
C GLN A 62 17.68 3.69 -0.78
N THR A 63 16.89 3.85 -1.84
CA THR A 63 17.42 4.01 -3.21
C THR A 63 18.22 5.30 -3.35
N LEU A 64 17.72 6.42 -2.79
CA LEU A 64 18.43 7.70 -2.79
C LEU A 64 19.74 7.62 -2.00
N ASN A 65 19.72 6.99 -0.82
CA ASN A 65 20.93 6.78 -0.01
C ASN A 65 21.96 5.91 -0.74
N ARG A 66 21.54 4.82 -1.39
CA ARG A 66 22.42 3.98 -2.21
C ARG A 66 23.05 4.76 -3.36
N ARG A 67 22.28 5.60 -4.06
CA ARG A 67 22.83 6.46 -5.11
C ARG A 67 23.83 7.47 -4.57
N ARG A 68 23.53 8.11 -3.44
CA ARG A 68 24.43 9.07 -2.78
C ARG A 68 25.73 8.42 -2.33
N SER A 69 25.68 7.22 -1.74
CA SER A 69 26.89 6.47 -1.39
C SER A 69 27.69 6.04 -2.61
N ALA A 70 27.03 5.73 -3.74
CA ALA A 70 27.73 5.40 -4.99
C ALA A 70 28.46 6.63 -5.58
N HIS A 71 27.83 7.81 -5.59
CA HIS A 71 28.47 9.05 -6.08
C HIS A 71 29.60 9.53 -5.15
N SER A 72 29.46 9.34 -3.83
CA SER A 72 30.51 9.68 -2.87
C SER A 72 31.80 8.86 -3.05
N ASN A 73 31.71 7.63 -3.57
CA ASN A 73 32.88 6.79 -3.83
C ASN A 73 33.62 7.18 -5.12
N GLU A 74 32.94 7.82 -6.09
CA GLU A 74 33.60 8.32 -7.31
C GLU A 74 34.43 9.58 -7.02
N ASP A 75 33.94 10.48 -6.14
CA ASP A 75 34.65 11.70 -5.76
C ASP A 75 35.92 11.43 -4.93
N GLU A 76 35.94 10.35 -4.12
CA GLU A 76 37.12 9.97 -3.33
C GLU A 76 38.23 9.38 -4.22
N ILE A 77 37.86 8.61 -5.25
CA ILE A 77 38.81 8.06 -6.22
C ILE A 77 39.42 9.19 -7.07
N ASP A 78 38.61 10.14 -7.54
CA ASP A 78 39.11 11.27 -8.35
C ASP A 78 39.99 12.24 -7.52
N ALA A 79 39.75 12.35 -6.21
CA ALA A 79 40.61 13.10 -5.29
C ALA A 79 41.95 12.37 -4.99
N ILE A 80 41.93 11.03 -4.85
CA ILE A 80 43.14 10.23 -4.65
C ILE A 80 44.03 10.28 -5.91
N PHE A 81 43.45 10.13 -7.11
CA PHE A 81 44.21 10.22 -8.36
C PHE A 81 44.79 11.62 -8.64
N ARG A 82 44.15 12.70 -8.16
CA ARG A 82 44.70 14.06 -8.31
C ARG A 82 45.84 14.39 -7.33
N MET A 83 45.88 13.79 -6.14
CA MET A 83 46.95 14.06 -5.17
C MET A 83 48.29 13.37 -5.50
N ASP A 84 48.29 12.30 -6.29
CA ASP A 84 49.52 11.59 -6.67
C ASP A 84 50.29 12.23 -7.84
N PHE A 85 49.66 13.12 -8.62
CA PHE A 85 50.32 13.81 -9.74
C PHE A 85 51.05 15.11 -9.36
N GLU A 86 50.85 15.66 -8.17
CA GLU A 86 51.55 16.89 -7.72
C GLU A 86 52.90 16.64 -7.03
N LYS A 87 53.31 15.37 -6.85
CA LYS A 87 54.58 15.02 -6.17
C LYS A 87 55.78 14.79 -7.08
N GLN A 88 55.69 15.10 -8.37
CA GLN A 88 56.86 15.08 -9.28
C GLN A 88 57.09 16.47 -9.87
N LYS A 89 57.83 17.30 -9.13
CA LYS A 89 58.52 18.48 -9.64
C LYS A 89 59.97 18.44 -9.17
#